data_AF-A0A9E4F7S6-F1
#
_entry.id   AF-A0A9E4F7S6-F1
#
_cell.length_a   1.000
_cell.length_b   1.000
_cell.length_c   1.000
_cell.angle_alpha   90.00
_cell.angle_beta   90.00
_cell.angle_gamma   90.00
#
_symmetry.space_group_name_H-M   'P 1'
#
loop_
_entity.id
_entity.type
_entity.pdbx_description
1 polymer ?
#
loop_
_entity_poly.entity_id
_entity_poly.type
_entity_poly.pdbx_seq_one_letter_code
_entity_poly.pdbx_strand_id
1 'polypeptide(L)' 'MRTTLDIDSRLLDRVVNATGESSKSKAVNVALKEFIRRKYAQELIDSWGRIVVDDFSEEAAKLDERRRSFLDSIGKDPS' A
#
# COMPACT_ATOMS: atom_id res chain seq x y z
N MET A 1 -4.72 24.49 10.17
CA MET A 1 -3.92 24.97 11.31
C MET A 1 -2.72 25.74 10.78
N ARG A 2 -2.36 26.88 11.37
CA ARG A 2 -1.15 27.63 10.99
C ARG A 2 -0.10 27.41 12.07
N THR A 3 1.05 26.90 11.67
CA THR A 3 2.18 26.63 12.55
C THR A 3 3.38 27.43 12.05
N THR A 4 4.10 28.08 12.96
CA THR A 4 5.38 28.73 12.63
C THR A 4 6.50 27.71 12.84
N LEU A 5 7.30 27.48 11.80
CA LEU A 5 8.43 26.56 11.81
C LEU A 5 9.65 27.31 11.28
N ASP A 6 10.81 27.06 11.89
CA ASP A 6 12.08 27.50 11.34
C ASP A 6 12.53 26.52 10.26
N ILE A 7 12.73 27.02 9.03
CA ILE A 7 13.05 26.22 7.85
C ILE A 7 14.06 27.01 7.00
N ASP A 8 15.13 26.34 6.60
CA ASP A 8 16.10 26.89 5.65
C ASP A 8 15.39 27.35 4.36
N SER A 9 15.63 28.61 3.98
CA SER A 9 14.93 29.24 2.85
C SER A 9 15.27 28.57 1.52
N ARG A 10 16.52 28.14 1.32
CA ARG A 10 16.96 27.46 0.10
C ARG A 10 16.33 26.08 -0.02
N LEU A 11 16.17 25.37 1.11
CA LEU A 11 15.44 24.11 1.14
C LEU A 11 13.98 24.31 0.73
N LEU A 12 13.31 25.33 1.28
CA LEU A 12 11.91 25.61 0.95
C LEU A 12 11.72 25.93 -0.54
N ASP A 13 12.63 26.72 -1.12
CA ASP A 13 12.59 27.06 -2.55
C ASP A 13 12.83 25.82 -3.42
N ARG A 14 13.75 24.93 -3.02
CA ARG A 14 13.94 23.64 -3.70
C ARG A 14 12.70 22.76 -3.63
N VAL A 15 12.02 22.72 -2.49
CA VAL A 15 10.77 21.95 -2.32
C VAL A 15 9.69 22.50 -3.23
N VAL A 16 9.50 23.82 -3.28
CA VAL A 16 8.57 24.50 -4.18
C VAL A 16 8.82 24.13 -5.65
N ASN A 17 10.08 24.20 -6.09
CA ASN A 17 10.47 23.84 -7.45
C ASN A 17 10.26 22.35 -7.74
N ALA A 18 10.57 21.47 -6.78
CA ALA A 18 10.42 20.03 -6.94
C ALA A 18 8.95 19.58 -6.97
N THR A 19 8.06 20.25 -6.23
CA THR A 19 6.63 19.92 -6.22
C THR A 19 5.84 20.63 -7.32
N GLY A 20 6.39 21.67 -7.95
CA GLY A 20 5.70 22.49 -8.95
C GLY A 20 4.55 23.34 -8.38
N GLU A 21 4.53 23.53 -7.07
CA GLU A 21 3.43 24.22 -6.37
C GLU A 21 3.74 25.70 -6.25
N SER A 22 2.77 26.57 -6.56
CA SER A 22 2.96 28.03 -6.47
C SER A 22 3.01 28.55 -5.03
N SER A 23 2.53 27.76 -4.06
CA SER A 23 2.47 28.15 -2.65
C SER A 23 3.46 27.34 -1.81
N LYS A 24 4.31 28.02 -1.04
CA LYS A 24 5.23 27.43 -0.05
C LYS A 24 4.51 26.47 0.90
N SER A 25 3.32 26.84 1.37
CA SER A 25 2.53 25.98 2.27
C SER A 25 2.04 24.71 1.57
N LYS A 26 1.58 24.81 0.32
CA LYS A 26 1.16 23.62 -0.46
C LYS A 26 2.34 22.70 -0.74
N ALA A 27 3.47 23.27 -1.18
CA ALA A 27 4.70 22.54 -1.44
C ALA A 27 5.16 21.74 -0.22
N VAL A 28 5.19 22.36 0.97
CA VAL A 28 5.53 21.68 2.23
C VAL A 28 4.55 20.57 2.56
N ASN A 29 3.24 20.81 2.43
CA ASN A 29 2.23 19.78 2.68
C ASN A 29 2.37 18.57 1.75
N VAL A 30 2.62 18.79 0.46
CA VAL A 30 2.85 17.72 -0.53
C VAL A 30 4.11 16.94 -0.17
N ALA A 31 5.21 17.64 0.13
CA ALA A 31 6.48 17.01 0.49
C ALA A 31 6.36 16.15 1.77
N LEU A 32 5.66 16.64 2.79
CA LEU A 32 5.45 15.90 4.04
C LEU A 32 4.58 14.66 3.84
N LYS A 33 3.51 14.75 3.04
CA LYS A 33 2.68 13.58 2.69
C LYS A 33 3.50 12.52 1.99
N GLU A 34 4.32 12.92 1.02
CA GLU A 34 5.17 11.99 0.29
C GLU A 34 6.27 11.38 1.18
N PHE A 35 6.84 12.16 2.09
CA PHE A 35 7.80 11.67 3.09
C PHE A 35 7.20 10.57 3.97
N ILE A 36 6.01 10.81 4.53
CA ILE A 36 5.30 9.82 5.36
C ILE A 36 4.98 8.57 4.53
N ARG A 37 4.47 8.74 3.30
CA ARG A 37 4.16 7.62 2.41
C ARG A 37 5.37 6.73 2.16
N ARG A 38 6.54 7.34 1.91
CA ARG A 38 7.80 6.61 1.69
C ARG A 38 8.27 5.88 2.94
N LYS A 39 8.09 6.47 4.13
CA LYS A 39 8.41 5.81 5.40
C LYS A 39 7.59 4.56 5.61
N TYR A 40 6.26 4.63 5.46
CA TYR A 40 5.41 3.45 5.60
C TYR A 40 5.64 2.39 4.52
N ALA A 41 5.91 2.80 3.28
CA ALA A 41 6.28 1.86 2.23
C ALA A 41 7.56 1.10 2.59
N GLN A 42 8.57 1.79 3.14
CA GLN A 42 9.81 1.17 3.59
C GLN A 42 9.58 0.22 4.77
N GLU A 43 8.79 0.62 5.77
CA GLU A 43 8.44 -0.23 6.90
C GLU A 43 7.72 -1.52 6.47
N LEU A 44 6.86 -1.44 5.45
CA LEU A 44 6.23 -2.62 4.85
C LEU A 44 7.26 -3.55 4.19
N ILE A 45 8.20 -2.99 3.43
CA ILE A 45 9.28 -3.74 2.77
C ILE A 45 10.18 -4.40 3.83
N ASP A 46 10.51 -3.68 4.90
CA ASP A 46 11.38 -4.19 5.97
C ASP A 46 10.67 -5.26 6.82
N SER A 47 9.34 -5.23 6.84
CA SER A 47 8.49 -6.27 7.47
C SER A 47 8.33 -7.51 6.57
N TRP A 48 8.63 -7.39 5.27
CA TRP A 48 8.57 -8.48 4.31
C TRP A 48 9.61 -9.55 4.69
N GLY A 49 9.15 -10.77 5.00
CA GLY A 49 9.98 -11.86 5.52
C GLY A 49 9.94 -12.06 7.05
N ARG A 50 9.29 -11.17 7.81
CA ARG A 50 8.95 -11.41 9.24
C ARG A 50 7.57 -12.02 9.44
N ILE A 51 6.72 -11.95 8.42
CA ILE A 51 5.38 -12.53 8.45
C ILE A 51 5.54 -14.01 8.13
N VAL A 52 5.38 -14.85 9.16
CA VAL A 52 5.17 -16.29 8.96
C VAL A 52 3.75 -16.43 8.43
N VAL A 53 3.62 -16.71 7.14
CA VAL A 53 2.34 -17.10 6.54
C VAL A 53 2.29 -18.61 6.61
N ASP A 54 1.30 -19.14 7.32
CA ASP A 54 1.03 -20.57 7.30
C ASP A 54 0.63 -20.99 5.88
N ASP A 55 1.32 -22.00 5.34
CA ASP A 55 1.05 -22.53 4.01
C ASP A 55 -0.10 -23.55 4.08
N PHE A 56 -1.29 -23.12 3.66
CA PHE A 56 -2.48 -23.96 3.54
C PHE A 56 -2.80 -24.34 2.08
N SER A 57 -1.80 -24.29 1.19
CA SER A 57 -2.00 -24.56 -0.24
C SER A 57 -2.56 -25.96 -0.51
N GLU A 58 -2.15 -26.96 0.28
CA GLU A 58 -2.68 -28.32 0.19
C GLU A 58 -4.16 -28.42 0.60
N GLU A 59 -4.57 -27.81 1.72
CA GLU A 59 -5.99 -27.82 2.11
C GLU A 59 -6.84 -27.04 1.11
N ALA A 60 -6.35 -25.91 0.61
CA ALA A 60 -7.04 -25.12 -0.41
C ALA A 60 -7.26 -25.93 -1.70
N ALA A 61 -6.24 -26.67 -2.15
CA ALA A 61 -6.34 -27.53 -3.32
C ALA A 61 -7.38 -28.65 -3.14
N LYS A 62 -7.42 -29.28 -1.95
CA LYS A 62 -8.42 -30.29 -1.59
C LYS A 62 -9.83 -29.70 -1.56
N LEU A 63 -9.98 -28.47 -1.07
CA LEU A 63 -11.27 -27.76 -1.04
C LEU A 63 -11.77 -27.44 -2.45
N ASP A 64 -10.87 -27.00 -3.33
CA ASP A 64 -11.17 -26.72 -4.73
C ASP A 64 -11.56 -27.97 -5.49
N GLU A 65 -10.87 -29.09 -5.27
CA GLU A 65 -11.24 -30.38 -5.84
C GLU A 65 -12.63 -30.81 -5.37
N ARG A 66 -12.90 -30.74 -4.06
CA ARG A 66 -14.22 -31.05 -3.50
C ARG A 66 -15.31 -30.14 -4.06
N ARG A 67 -15.04 -28.85 -4.22
CA ARG A 67 -15.95 -27.89 -4.86
C ARG A 67 -16.23 -28.26 -6.31
N ARG A 68 -15.20 -28.67 -7.06
CA ARG A 68 -15.33 -29.09 -8.47
C ARG A 68 -16.19 -30.35 -8.59
N SER A 69 -15.97 -31.36 -7.75
CA SER A 69 -16.78 -32.57 -7.69
C SER A 69 -18.23 -32.29 -7.30
N PHE A 70 -18.44 -31.39 -6.34
CA PHE A 70 -19.78 -30.95 -5.94
C PHE A 70 -20.50 -30.25 -7.11
N LEU A 71 -19.85 -29.33 -7.81
CA LEU A 71 -20.46 -28.64 -8.96
C LEU A 71 -20.78 -29.59 -10.13
N ASP A 72 -19.93 -30.59 -10.42
CA ASP A 72 -20.25 -31.62 -11.42
C ASP A 72 -21.46 -32.45 -11.01
N SER A 73 -21.63 -32.72 -9.71
CA SER A 73 -22.79 -33.46 -9.19
C SER A 73 -24.10 -32.70 -9.29
N ILE A 74 -24.08 -31.37 -9.32
CA ILE A 74 -25.28 -30.50 -9.39
C ILE A 74 -25.54 -30.06 -10.84
N GLY A 75 -24.51 -30.04 -11.69
CA GLY A 75 -24.63 -29.79 -13.13
C GLY A 75 -25.14 -30.99 -13.93
N LYS A 76 -25.24 -32.17 -13.31
CA LYS A 76 -25.84 -33.40 -13.85
C LYS A 76 -27.24 -33.66 -13.29
N ASP A 77 -28.11 -32.66 -13.33
CA ASP A 77 -29.56 -32.92 -13.34
C ASP A 77 -29.97 -33.15 -14.81
N PRO A 78 -30.17 -34.41 -15.26
CA PRO A 78 -30.79 -34.67 -16.54
C PRO A 78 -32.29 -34.44 -16.39
N SER A 79 -32.87 -33.77 -17.40
CA SER A 79 -34.31 -33.77 -17.64
C SER A 79 -34.91 -35.19 -17.64
#